data_AF-A0A392PA18-F1
#
_entry.id   AF-A0A392PA18-F1
#
_cell.length_a   1.000
_cell.length_b   1.000
_cell.length_c   1.000
_cell.angle_alpha   90.00
_cell.angle_beta   90.00
_cell.angle_gamma   90.00
#
_symmetry.space_group_name_H-M   'P 1'
#
loop_
_entity.id
_entity.type
_entity.pdbx_description
1 polymer ?
#
loop_
_entity_poly.entity_id
_entity_poly.type
_entity_poly.pdbx_seq_one_letter_code
_entity_poly.pdbx_strand_id
1 'polypeptide(L)'
;MARYDITGIGINLREVTDDNGDHKLKVLGLILDGPANSAGVRQGDEILAVNNIEVKGKSAFEVSSLLQGPNGTSVTIQVKHGNCGPVESIEVQRQFVARTPVSYRMEQTDSAAARVGNEATSRHGCLIFCIGS
;
A
#
# COMPACT_ATOMS: atom_id res chain seq x y z
N MET A 1 -14.81 -22.80 11.28
CA MET A 1 -14.77 -21.75 10.24
C MET A 1 -13.38 -21.12 10.30
N ALA A 2 -12.68 -21.07 9.16
CA ALA A 2 -11.23 -20.98 9.05
C ALA A 2 -10.60 -19.70 9.62
N ARG A 3 -9.32 -19.84 9.99
CA ARG A 3 -8.40 -18.76 10.38
C ARG A 3 -8.48 -17.63 9.34
N TYR A 4 -8.50 -16.40 9.83
CA TYR A 4 -8.79 -15.15 9.13
C TYR A 4 -7.92 -14.92 7.87
N ASP A 5 -8.33 -15.43 6.70
CA ASP A 5 -7.71 -15.17 5.40
C ASP A 5 -8.09 -13.78 4.86
N ILE A 6 -7.91 -12.74 5.68
CA ILE A 6 -8.13 -11.37 5.23
C ILE A 6 -6.97 -10.92 4.39
N THR A 7 -7.31 -10.54 3.16
CA THR A 7 -6.40 -10.02 2.16
C THR A 7 -6.93 -8.70 1.65
N GLY A 8 -6.10 -7.98 0.91
CA GLY A 8 -6.48 -6.74 0.27
C GLY A 8 -5.86 -6.64 -1.11
N ILE A 9 -5.79 -5.41 -1.61
CA ILE A 9 -5.27 -5.13 -2.96
C ILE A 9 -3.86 -4.51 -2.95
N GLY A 10 -3.29 -4.27 -1.77
CA GLY A 10 -1.91 -3.79 -1.63
C GLY A 10 -1.71 -2.30 -1.92
N ILE A 11 -2.64 -1.45 -1.49
CA ILE A 11 -2.52 0.02 -1.61
C ILE A 11 -2.43 0.71 -0.25
N ASN A 12 -1.83 1.90 -0.24
CA ASN A 12 -1.75 2.78 0.91
C ASN A 12 -2.48 4.10 0.57
N LEU A 13 -3.41 4.51 1.42
CA LEU A 13 -4.27 5.68 1.19
C LEU A 13 -3.81 6.86 2.04
N ARG A 14 -3.99 8.07 1.51
CA ARG A 14 -3.83 9.33 2.22
C ARG A 14 -5.07 10.18 2.04
N GLU A 15 -5.54 10.78 3.12
CA GLU A 15 -6.55 11.84 3.10
C GLU A 15 -5.90 13.17 2.73
N VAL A 16 -6.48 13.86 1.75
CA VAL A 16 -6.06 15.18 1.28
C VAL A 16 -7.29 16.07 1.25
N THR A 17 -7.22 17.23 1.90
CA THR A 17 -8.28 18.23 1.83
C THR A 17 -8.12 19.04 0.54
N ASP A 18 -9.20 19.16 -0.22
CA ASP A 18 -9.29 20.00 -1.41
C ASP A 18 -9.48 21.48 -1.05
N ASP A 19 -9.33 22.37 -2.03
CA ASP A 19 -9.56 23.81 -1.84
C ASP A 19 -10.98 24.14 -1.36
N ASN A 20 -11.94 23.26 -1.66
CA ASN A 20 -13.34 23.37 -1.23
C ASN A 20 -13.58 22.87 0.22
N GLY A 21 -12.54 22.40 0.91
CA GLY A 21 -12.67 21.79 2.24
C GLY A 21 -13.15 20.34 2.24
N ASP A 22 -13.35 19.74 1.06
CA ASP A 22 -13.74 18.34 0.90
C ASP A 22 -12.53 17.41 1.12
N HIS A 23 -12.74 16.29 1.83
CA HIS A 23 -11.71 15.26 2.00
C HIS A 23 -11.71 14.30 0.80
N LYS A 24 -10.55 14.19 0.13
CA LYS A 24 -10.28 13.27 -0.97
C LYS A 24 -9.35 12.16 -0.50
N LEU A 25 -9.57 10.95 -0.99
CA LEU A 25 -8.70 9.81 -0.72
C LEU A 25 -7.82 9.54 -1.91
N LYS A 26 -6.51 9.71 -1.73
CA LYS A 26 -5.51 9.47 -2.77
C LYS A 26 -4.64 8.27 -2.46
N VAL A 27 -4.21 7.57 -3.51
CA VAL A 27 -3.23 6.49 -3.42
C VAL A 27 -1.86 7.10 -3.12
N LEU A 28 -1.41 6.96 -1.89
CA LEU A 28 -0.07 7.38 -1.46
C LEU A 28 1.00 6.47 -2.05
N GLY A 29 0.71 5.19 -2.17
CA GLY A 29 1.61 4.19 -2.71
C GLY A 29 0.92 2.85 -2.83
N LEU A 30 1.58 1.92 -3.51
CA LEU A 30 1.08 0.58 -3.73
C LEU A 30 2.24 -0.40 -3.79
N ILE A 31 1.93 -1.67 -3.58
CA ILE A 31 2.94 -2.73 -3.67
C ILE A 31 3.25 -2.95 -5.16
N LEU A 32 4.51 -2.71 -5.54
CA LEU A 32 5.01 -3.04 -6.88
C LEU A 32 4.78 -4.53 -7.16
N ASP A 33 4.29 -4.82 -8.36
CA ASP A 33 3.84 -6.14 -8.82
C ASP A 33 2.73 -6.79 -7.95
N GLY A 34 2.09 -5.98 -7.09
CA GLY A 34 0.92 -6.38 -6.31
C GLY A 34 -0.38 -6.29 -7.11
N PRO A 35 -1.52 -6.73 -6.51
CA PRO A 35 -2.79 -6.85 -7.22
C PRO A 35 -3.28 -5.52 -7.82
N ALA A 36 -3.23 -4.44 -7.05
CA ALA A 36 -3.63 -3.12 -7.54
C ALA A 36 -2.70 -2.60 -8.64
N ASN A 37 -1.39 -2.84 -8.53
CA ASN A 37 -0.42 -2.44 -9.57
C ASN A 37 -0.73 -3.13 -10.90
N SER A 38 -0.88 -4.45 -10.85
CA SER A 38 -1.14 -5.28 -12.01
C SER A 38 -2.50 -4.99 -12.65
N ALA A 39 -3.45 -4.49 -11.87
CA ALA A 39 -4.76 -4.04 -12.36
C ALA A 39 -4.74 -2.61 -12.94
N GLY A 40 -3.62 -1.88 -12.81
CA GLY A 40 -3.45 -0.55 -13.43
C GLY A 40 -3.61 0.64 -12.48
N VAL A 41 -3.76 0.42 -11.17
CA VAL A 41 -3.79 1.48 -10.15
C VAL A 41 -2.41 2.13 -10.03
N ARG A 42 -2.38 3.45 -9.93
CA ARG A 42 -1.14 4.24 -9.89
C ARG A 42 -1.08 5.10 -8.64
N GLN A 43 0.14 5.48 -8.28
CA GLN A 43 0.37 6.46 -7.24
C GLN A 43 -0.24 7.81 -7.66
N GLY A 44 -0.93 8.47 -6.74
CA GLY A 44 -1.58 9.75 -6.97
C GLY A 44 -3.02 9.66 -7.48
N ASP A 45 -3.51 8.46 -7.79
CA ASP A 45 -4.91 8.24 -8.15
C ASP A 45 -5.84 8.63 -6.99
N GLU A 46 -6.97 9.24 -7.32
CA GLU A 46 -8.05 9.52 -6.38
C GLU A 46 -9.07 8.38 -6.41
N ILE A 47 -9.40 7.82 -5.25
CA ILE A 47 -10.45 6.81 -5.14
C ILE A 47 -11.80 7.53 -5.06
N LEU A 48 -12.74 7.15 -5.93
CA LEU A 48 -14.09 7.72 -5.99
C LEU A 48 -15.15 6.77 -5.44
N ALA A 49 -15.01 5.47 -5.69
CA ALA A 49 -15.92 4.45 -5.20
C ALA A 49 -15.24 3.08 -5.00
N VAL A 50 -15.81 2.26 -4.12
CA VAL A 50 -15.44 0.86 -3.89
C VAL A 50 -16.70 0.01 -3.90
N ASN A 51 -16.81 -0.98 -4.78
CA ASN A 51 -17.99 -1.84 -4.94
C ASN A 51 -19.30 -1.05 -5.06
N ASN A 52 -19.30 0.01 -5.87
CA ASN A 52 -20.42 0.96 -6.05
C ASN A 52 -20.78 1.80 -4.82
N ILE A 53 -19.97 1.76 -3.77
CA ILE A 53 -20.11 2.64 -2.60
C ILE A 53 -19.20 3.84 -2.81
N GLU A 54 -19.79 5.04 -2.88
CA GLU A 54 -19.03 6.29 -2.92
C GLU A 54 -18.18 6.44 -1.66
N VAL A 55 -16.92 6.88 -1.85
CA VAL A 55 -15.99 7.08 -0.73
C VAL A 55 -15.99 8.50 -0.18
N LYS A 56 -16.73 9.42 -0.79
CA LYS A 56 -16.83 10.81 -0.31
C LYS A 56 -17.35 10.82 1.12
N GLY A 57 -16.64 11.52 2.01
CA GLY A 57 -16.98 11.62 3.43
C GLY A 57 -16.62 10.39 4.27
N LYS A 58 -15.97 9.38 3.70
CA LYS A 58 -15.42 8.23 4.45
C LYS A 58 -13.96 8.47 4.80
N SER A 59 -13.55 7.95 5.96
CA SER A 59 -12.14 7.92 6.35
C SER A 59 -11.34 6.90 5.52
N ALA A 60 -10.02 7.08 5.48
CA ALA A 60 -9.10 6.12 4.89
C ALA A 60 -9.23 4.73 5.53
N PHE A 61 -9.56 4.66 6.83
CA PHE A 61 -9.76 3.41 7.54
C PHE A 61 -11.01 2.67 7.06
N GLU A 62 -12.14 3.36 6.90
CA GLU A 62 -13.36 2.77 6.37
C GLU A 62 -13.17 2.26 4.95
N VAL A 63 -12.52 3.06 4.09
CA VAL A 63 -12.27 2.64 2.71
C VAL A 63 -11.29 1.46 2.66
N SER A 64 -10.23 1.49 3.48
CA SER A 64 -9.32 0.33 3.60
C SER A 64 -10.07 -0.94 4.01
N SER A 65 -11.07 -0.82 4.88
CA SER A 65 -11.90 -1.96 5.29
C SER A 65 -12.76 -2.50 4.15
N LEU A 66 -13.26 -1.65 3.24
CA LEU A 66 -14.00 -2.08 2.04
C LEU A 66 -13.11 -2.78 1.01
N LEU A 67 -11.86 -2.35 0.91
CA LEU A 67 -10.86 -2.95 0.02
C LEU A 67 -10.36 -4.30 0.53
N GLN A 68 -10.44 -4.54 1.83
CA GLN A 68 -10.13 -5.83 2.44
C GLN A 68 -11.27 -6.83 2.27
N GLY A 69 -10.92 -8.11 2.31
CA GLY A 69 -11.87 -9.20 2.16
C GLY A 69 -11.19 -10.56 2.00
N PRO A 70 -11.98 -11.62 1.83
CA PRO A 70 -11.44 -12.97 1.67
C PRO A 70 -10.52 -13.07 0.46
N ASN A 71 -9.46 -13.87 0.58
CA ASN A 71 -8.55 -14.18 -0.52
C ASN A 71 -9.31 -14.69 -1.76
N GLY A 72 -8.89 -14.22 -2.94
CA GLY A 72 -9.46 -14.63 -4.23
C GLY A 72 -10.76 -13.92 -4.60
N THR A 73 -11.36 -13.13 -3.71
CA THR A 73 -12.54 -12.31 -4.06
C THR A 73 -12.13 -11.04 -4.81
N SER A 74 -12.96 -10.58 -5.74
CA SER A 74 -12.75 -9.32 -6.44
C SER A 74 -13.32 -8.11 -5.70
N VAL A 75 -12.73 -6.95 -5.94
CA VAL A 75 -13.25 -5.64 -5.58
C VAL A 75 -13.18 -4.73 -6.80
N THR A 76 -14.25 -4.01 -7.08
CA THR A 76 -14.26 -2.98 -8.13
C THR A 76 -14.00 -1.64 -7.49
N ILE A 77 -13.00 -0.91 -7.97
CA ILE A 77 -12.71 0.45 -7.53
C ILE A 77 -12.88 1.41 -8.71
N GLN A 78 -13.45 2.58 -8.43
CA GLN A 78 -13.41 3.69 -9.38
C GLN A 78 -12.29 4.63 -8.98
N VAL A 79 -11.37 4.85 -9.90
CA VAL A 79 -10.21 5.72 -9.70
C VAL A 79 -10.23 6.85 -10.71
N LYS A 80 -9.72 8.01 -10.31
CA LYS A 80 -9.41 9.11 -11.20
C LYS A 80 -7.90 9.29 -11.27
N HIS A 81 -7.35 9.19 -12.47
CA HIS A 81 -5.90 9.30 -12.67
C HIS A 81 -5.42 10.75 -12.55
N GLY A 82 -4.70 11.06 -11.47
CA GLY A 82 -4.25 12.43 -11.18
C GLY A 82 -5.40 13.44 -11.07
N ASN A 83 -5.10 14.73 -11.23
CA ASN A 83 -6.11 15.78 -11.01
C ASN A 83 -7.10 15.95 -12.18
N CYS A 84 -6.67 15.67 -13.41
CA CYS A 84 -7.46 15.91 -14.64
C CYS A 84 -7.59 14.68 -15.54
N GLY A 85 -7.13 13.51 -15.10
CA GLY A 85 -7.21 12.30 -15.92
C GLY A 85 -8.61 11.67 -15.93
N PRO A 86 -8.78 10.63 -16.75
CA PRO A 86 -10.04 9.91 -16.88
C PRO A 86 -10.41 9.20 -15.58
N VAL A 87 -11.71 8.98 -15.40
CA VAL A 87 -12.25 8.08 -14.39
C VAL A 87 -12.33 6.69 -14.99
N GLU A 88 -11.75 5.71 -14.31
CA GLU A 88 -11.72 4.32 -14.73
C GLU A 88 -12.24 3.40 -13.62
N SER A 89 -13.01 2.39 -14.03
CA SER A 89 -13.48 1.32 -13.15
C SER A 89 -12.55 0.13 -13.30
N ILE A 90 -11.82 -0.20 -12.24
CA ILE A 90 -10.82 -1.26 -12.23
C ILE A 90 -11.29 -2.39 -11.30
N GLU A 91 -11.35 -3.61 -11.81
CA GLU A 91 -11.57 -4.81 -11.00
C GLU A 91 -10.23 -5.37 -10.52
N VAL A 92 -10.10 -5.57 -9.22
CA VAL A 92 -8.87 -6.07 -8.59
C VAL A 92 -9.19 -7.30 -7.74
N GLN A 93 -8.44 -8.38 -7.94
CA GLN A 93 -8.55 -9.56 -7.08
C GLN A 93 -7.76 -9.37 -5.78
N ARG A 94 -8.39 -9.68 -4.65
CA ARG A 94 -7.72 -9.63 -3.34
C ARG A 94 -6.75 -10.79 -3.18
N GLN A 95 -5.51 -10.49 -2.82
CA GLN A 95 -4.46 -11.48 -2.69
C GLN A 95 -3.60 -11.23 -1.45
N PHE A 96 -3.02 -12.30 -0.90
CA PHE A 96 -2.06 -12.18 0.19
C PHE A 96 -0.74 -11.68 -0.38
N VAL A 97 -0.44 -10.40 -0.19
CA VAL A 97 0.80 -9.81 -0.66
C VAL A 97 1.87 -9.99 0.41
N ALA A 98 2.41 -11.22 0.51
CA ALA A 98 3.55 -11.50 1.37
C ALA A 98 4.80 -10.87 0.75
N ARG A 99 5.23 -9.70 1.22
CA ARG A 99 6.66 -9.41 1.15
C ARG A 99 7.34 -10.31 2.18
N THR A 100 8.41 -11.00 1.77
CA THR A 100 9.24 -11.83 2.65
C THR A 100 9.36 -11.14 4.00
N PRO A 101 8.86 -11.73 5.09
CA PRO A 101 8.96 -11.10 6.39
C PRO A 101 10.43 -10.82 6.63
N VAL A 102 10.77 -9.56 6.89
CA VAL A 102 12.09 -9.20 7.38
C VAL A 102 12.28 -9.94 8.70
N SER A 103 13.10 -10.99 8.67
CA SER A 103 13.45 -11.74 9.86
C SER A 103 14.32 -10.85 10.74
N TYR A 104 13.74 -10.23 11.76
CA TYR A 104 14.55 -9.65 12.84
C TYR A 104 14.95 -10.80 13.76
N ARG A 105 16.25 -11.09 13.83
CA ARG A 105 16.82 -11.91 14.90
C ARG A 105 17.41 -10.93 15.89
N MET A 106 16.81 -10.83 17.08
CA MET A 106 17.48 -10.14 18.18
C MET A 106 18.69 -10.99 18.58
N GLU A 107 19.87 -10.56 18.18
CA GLU A 107 21.08 -11.02 18.85
C GLU A 107 21.13 -10.32 20.21
N GLN A 108 20.97 -11.10 21.28
CA GLN A 108 21.30 -10.64 22.62
C GLN A 108 22.82 -10.49 22.68
N THR A 109 23.30 -9.30 22.34
CA THR A 109 24.63 -8.88 22.77
C THR A 109 24.54 -8.49 24.23
N ASP A 110 25.05 -9.36 25.10
CA ASP A 110 25.41 -8.96 26.43
C ASP A 110 26.52 -7.91 26.32
N SER A 111 26.40 -6.85 27.14
CA SER A 111 27.40 -5.81 27.40
C SER A 111 27.54 -4.60 26.44
N ALA A 112 26.98 -3.48 26.93
CA ALA A 112 27.50 -2.12 26.96
C ALA A 112 27.90 -1.38 25.65
N ALA A 113 27.04 -0.40 25.33
CA ALA A 113 27.35 0.87 24.66
C ALA A 113 27.92 0.85 23.23
N ALA A 114 27.05 0.93 22.24
CA ALA A 114 27.33 1.70 21.02
C ALA A 114 26.03 2.07 20.28
N ARG A 115 26.02 3.30 19.74
CA ARG A 115 24.91 3.96 19.04
C ARG A 115 24.41 3.11 17.87
N VAL A 116 23.12 2.79 17.85
CA VAL A 116 22.50 2.07 16.73
C VAL A 116 22.13 3.08 15.64
N GLY A 117 22.99 3.19 14.63
CA GLY A 117 22.59 3.67 13.30
C GLY A 117 21.83 2.56 12.59
N ASN A 118 20.65 2.88 12.07
CA ASN A 118 19.81 1.96 11.32
C ASN A 118 20.28 1.91 9.86
N GLU A 119 21.01 0.85 9.51
CA GLU A 119 21.43 0.54 8.15
C GLU A 119 20.63 -0.64 7.58
N ALA A 120 19.79 -0.34 6.57
CA ALA A 120 18.99 -1.33 5.86
C ALA A 120 19.82 -1.97 4.74
N THR A 121 20.34 -3.19 4.97
CA THR A 121 21.04 -3.95 3.93
C THR A 121 20.03 -4.75 3.09
N SER A 122 19.75 -4.26 1.87
CA SER A 122 19.04 -5.01 0.84
C SER A 122 20.02 -5.94 0.12
N ARG A 123 19.74 -7.25 0.14
CA ARG A 123 20.49 -8.25 -0.61
C ARG A 123 20.18 -8.15 -2.11
N HIS A 124 20.83 -7.22 -2.80
CA HIS A 124 21.09 -7.33 -4.23
C HIS A 124 22.53 -6.90 -4.47
N GLY A 125 23.35 -7.83 -4.98
CA GLY A 125 24.78 -7.64 -5.13
C GLY A 125 25.14 -6.45 -6.01
N CYS A 126 25.90 -5.52 -5.45
CA CYS A 126 26.86 -4.73 -6.19
C CYS A 126 27.95 -4.29 -5.21
N LEU A 127 29.11 -4.92 -5.33
CA LEU A 127 30.34 -4.54 -4.63
C LEU A 127 30.88 -3.30 -5.36
N ILE A 128 30.71 -2.11 -4.79
CA ILE A 128 31.54 -0.95 -5.16
C ILE A 128 32.05 -0.33 -3.86
N PHE A 129 33.32 -0.61 -3.60
CA PHE A 129 34.17 0.09 -2.66
C PHE A 129 34.37 1.53 -3.15
N CYS A 130 34.15 2.53 -2.29
CA CYS A 130 34.83 3.81 -2.38
C CYS A 130 35.03 4.37 -0.98
N ILE A 131 36.26 4.21 -0.47
CA ILE A 131 36.78 4.93 0.69
C ILE A 131 37.27 6.28 0.14
N GLY A 132 36.66 7.37 0.58
CA GLY A 132 37.17 8.72 0.37
C GLY A 132 37.93 9.17 1.61
N SER A 133 39.19 9.54 1.40
CA SER A 133 40.20 9.96 2.38
C SER A 133 39.82 11.19 3.22
#